data_AF-A0A9P7PVZ2-F1
#
_entry.id   AF-A0A9P7PVZ2-F1
#
_cell.length_a   1.000
_cell.length_b   1.000
_cell.length_c   1.000
_cell.angle_alpha   90.00
_cell.angle_beta   90.00
_cell.angle_gamma   90.00
#
_symmetry.space_group_name_H-M   'P 1'
#
loop_
_entity.id
_entity.type
_entity.pdbx_description
1 polymer ?
#
loop_
_entity_poly.entity_id
_entity_poly.type
_entity_poly.pdbx_seq_one_letter_code
_entity_poly.pdbx_strand_id
1 'polypeptide(L)'
;MAGDMSKGSFRSSEEAFRTIVEANIRMIVAREIGFAENMLDILLVHRYRLDVLHKLSEQTATAEKGSEQFFLKHPDDKGDHILVNDDFDIVGIIDWEWCQTASKEEAFSSPCMMWPVGPFHDGSNELTEEELLLARVFRERNREDLASCVLHGRKVQRFLFALGPGVAWLDKKTFAGLFVGLKRAFDGNDIKTDGTGVEDEWKSWKTKALEDWKHEDLFKSAIEANGRPAATHEP
;
A
#
# COMPACT_ATOMS: atom_id res chain seq x y z
N MET A 1 3.90 30.93 13.23
CA MET A 1 3.89 30.66 11.79
C MET A 1 5.09 29.79 11.46
N ALA A 2 4.89 28.47 11.42
CA ALA A 2 5.84 27.54 10.81
C ALA A 2 5.25 27.23 9.44
N GLY A 3 5.98 27.59 8.39
CA GLY A 3 5.55 27.34 7.01
C GLY A 3 5.37 25.85 6.81
N ASP A 4 4.19 25.47 6.33
CA ASP A 4 3.90 24.18 5.73
C ASP A 4 4.94 23.94 4.63
N MET A 5 5.96 23.13 4.91
CA MET A 5 6.94 22.74 3.92
C MET A 5 6.20 21.88 2.89
N SER A 6 6.10 22.38 1.67
CA SER A 6 5.64 21.61 0.52
C SER A 6 6.32 20.22 0.55
N LYS A 7 5.52 19.16 0.75
CA LYS A 7 5.95 17.76 0.56
C LYS A 7 6.14 17.47 -0.94
N GLY A 8 6.84 18.33 -1.68
CA GLY A 8 6.63 18.47 -3.12
C GLY A 8 7.83 19.00 -3.90
N SER A 9 8.82 18.13 -4.10
CA SER A 9 9.39 17.77 -5.41
C SER A 9 10.33 16.58 -5.17
N PHE A 10 9.80 15.36 -5.20
CA PHE A 10 10.62 14.18 -4.98
C PHE A 10 11.51 13.94 -6.20
N ARG A 11 12.75 13.53 -5.97
CA ARG A 11 13.72 13.22 -7.03
C ARG A 11 13.56 11.79 -7.54
N SER A 12 12.86 10.94 -6.77
CA SER A 12 12.49 9.58 -7.14
C SER A 12 11.22 9.11 -6.41
N SER A 13 10.57 8.08 -6.94
CA SER A 13 9.48 7.35 -6.30
C SER A 13 9.91 6.74 -4.98
N GLU A 14 11.15 6.27 -4.86
CA GLU A 14 11.67 5.77 -3.58
C GLU A 14 11.63 6.84 -2.48
N GLU A 15 12.05 8.07 -2.80
CA GLU A 15 11.99 9.21 -1.87
C GLU A 15 10.53 9.54 -1.50
N ALA A 16 9.64 9.53 -2.49
CA ALA A 16 8.21 9.78 -2.28
C ALA A 16 7.58 8.72 -1.36
N PHE A 17 7.78 7.45 -1.66
CA PHE A 17 7.25 6.31 -0.90
C PHE A 17 7.81 6.26 0.52
N ARG A 18 9.12 6.51 0.70
CA ARG A 18 9.72 6.66 2.04
C ARG A 18 9.02 7.76 2.82
N THR A 19 8.88 8.94 2.22
CA THR A 19 8.27 10.11 2.86
C THR A 19 6.83 9.83 3.27
N ILE A 20 6.06 9.14 2.43
CA ILE A 20 4.67 8.74 2.73
C ILE A 20 4.63 7.76 3.92
N VAL A 21 5.48 6.73 3.93
CA VAL A 21 5.51 5.74 5.03
C VAL A 21 5.93 6.40 6.34
N GLU A 22 6.98 7.22 6.33
CA GLU A 22 7.46 7.95 7.52
C GLU A 22 6.43 8.97 8.02
N ALA A 23 5.70 9.63 7.11
CA ALA A 23 4.60 10.51 7.50
C ALA A 23 3.50 9.75 8.24
N ASN A 24 3.11 8.56 7.77
CA ASN A 24 2.14 7.71 8.46
C ASN A 24 2.66 7.24 9.82
N ILE A 25 3.94 6.84 9.93
CA ILE A 25 4.56 6.50 11.22
C ILE A 25 4.45 7.68 12.20
N ARG A 26 4.75 8.91 11.75
CA ARG A 26 4.61 10.11 12.59
C ARG A 26 3.18 10.31 13.07
N MET A 27 2.19 10.16 12.18
CA MET A 27 0.77 10.28 12.53
C MET A 27 0.33 9.20 13.53
N ILE A 28 0.81 7.97 13.39
CA ILE A 28 0.52 6.86 14.31
C ILE A 28 1.12 7.15 15.71
N VAL A 29 2.37 7.58 15.77
CA VAL A 29 3.04 7.96 17.04
C VAL A 29 2.33 9.16 17.69
N ALA A 30 1.86 10.12 16.89
CA ALA A 30 1.05 11.25 17.34
C ALA A 30 -0.39 10.87 17.72
N ARG A 31 -0.79 9.60 17.53
CA ARG A 31 -2.14 9.06 17.79
C ARG A 31 -3.24 9.68 16.92
N GLU A 32 -2.87 10.18 15.75
CA GLU A 32 -3.81 10.65 14.72
C GLU A 32 -4.37 9.49 13.90
N ILE A 33 -3.62 8.38 13.81
CA ILE A 33 -4.01 7.12 13.16
C ILE A 33 -3.89 5.98 14.18
N GLY A 34 -4.91 5.13 14.23
CA GLY A 34 -4.90 3.95 15.10
C GLY A 34 -5.53 4.18 16.47
N PHE A 35 -5.79 3.07 17.15
CA PHE A 35 -6.15 3.01 18.56
C PHE A 35 -4.97 2.46 19.36
N ALA A 36 -4.93 2.70 20.66
CA ALA A 36 -3.86 2.17 21.52
C ALA A 36 -3.67 0.64 21.36
N GLU A 37 -4.78 -0.09 21.19
CA GLU A 37 -4.83 -1.54 21.04
C GLU A 37 -4.23 -2.09 19.73
N ASN A 38 -4.22 -1.33 18.64
CA ASN A 38 -3.71 -1.78 17.33
C ASN A 38 -2.52 -0.97 16.80
N MET A 39 -2.13 0.10 17.50
CA MET A 39 -1.01 0.97 17.14
C MET A 39 0.29 0.19 16.88
N LEU A 40 0.63 -0.74 17.78
CA LEU A 40 1.85 -1.54 17.63
C LEU A 40 1.84 -2.36 16.35
N ASP A 41 0.68 -2.93 16.01
CA ASP A 41 0.51 -3.78 14.83
C ASP A 41 0.66 -2.95 13.57
N ILE A 42 0.03 -1.78 13.52
CA ILE A 42 0.14 -0.84 12.40
C ILE A 42 1.60 -0.36 12.25
N LEU A 43 2.29 -0.01 13.34
CA LEU A 43 3.70 0.40 13.31
C LEU A 43 4.63 -0.69 12.74
N LEU A 44 4.43 -1.95 13.14
CA LEU A 44 5.21 -3.07 12.60
C LEU A 44 5.06 -3.18 11.08
N VAL A 45 3.84 -3.01 10.55
CA VAL A 45 3.60 -3.06 9.10
C VAL A 45 4.31 -1.91 8.38
N HIS A 46 4.25 -0.68 8.90
CA HIS A 46 4.98 0.44 8.28
C HIS A 46 6.50 0.28 8.39
N ARG A 47 7.02 -0.27 9.48
CA ARG A 47 8.45 -0.60 9.59
C ARG A 47 8.88 -1.65 8.56
N TYR A 48 8.05 -2.67 8.34
CA TYR A 48 8.26 -3.66 7.28
C TYR A 48 8.26 -3.02 5.89
N ARG A 49 7.36 -2.07 5.60
CA ARG A 49 7.39 -1.31 4.34
C ARG A 49 8.74 -0.61 4.14
N LEU A 50 9.32 0.00 5.18
CA LEU A 50 10.65 0.60 5.08
C LEU A 50 11.75 -0.44 4.75
N ASP A 51 11.67 -1.66 5.27
CA ASP A 51 12.64 -2.72 4.95
C ASP A 51 12.57 -3.18 3.50
N VAL A 52 11.37 -3.26 2.92
CA VAL A 52 11.17 -3.75 1.55
C VAL A 52 11.20 -2.66 0.49
N LEU A 53 11.30 -1.39 0.88
CA LEU A 53 11.25 -0.26 -0.05
C LEU A 53 12.32 -0.33 -1.16
N HIS A 54 13.54 -0.75 -0.84
CA HIS A 54 14.61 -0.90 -1.84
C HIS A 54 14.23 -1.88 -2.96
N LYS A 55 13.45 -2.93 -2.64
CA LYS A 55 12.99 -3.93 -3.62
C LYS A 55 11.96 -3.37 -4.60
N LEU A 56 11.26 -2.27 -4.26
CA LEU A 56 10.43 -1.54 -5.21
C LEU A 56 11.29 -0.70 -6.16
N SER A 57 12.30 -0.02 -5.61
CA SER A 57 13.25 0.80 -6.38
C SER A 57 13.98 -0.02 -7.46
N GLU A 58 14.33 -1.28 -7.14
CA GLU A 58 14.90 -2.21 -8.12
C GLU A 58 13.96 -2.56 -9.28
N GLN A 59 12.64 -2.52 -9.05
CA GLN A 59 11.64 -2.76 -10.12
C GLN A 59 11.43 -1.52 -10.99
N THR A 60 11.51 -0.32 -10.40
CA THR A 60 11.30 0.95 -11.10
C THR A 60 12.56 1.45 -11.83
N ALA A 61 13.74 0.91 -11.51
CA ALA A 61 15.00 1.20 -12.18
C ALA A 61 15.06 0.61 -13.61
N THR A 62 14.23 1.10 -14.53
CA THR A 62 14.47 0.91 -15.96
C THR A 62 15.77 1.60 -16.36
N ALA A 63 16.64 0.86 -17.05
CA ALA A 63 18.04 1.14 -17.35
C ALA A 63 18.35 2.36 -18.25
N GLU A 64 17.45 3.32 -18.39
CA GLU A 64 17.72 4.56 -19.12
C GLU A 64 18.37 5.58 -18.18
N LYS A 65 19.55 6.08 -18.56
CA LYS A 65 20.38 7.06 -17.82
C LYS A 65 19.73 8.45 -17.71
N GLY A 66 18.50 8.53 -17.22
CA GLY A 66 17.74 9.76 -17.00
C GLY A 66 17.15 9.83 -15.59
N SER A 67 16.70 11.02 -15.18
CA SER A 67 15.84 11.19 -14.01
C SER A 67 14.53 10.41 -14.21
N GLU A 68 14.00 9.83 -13.13
CA GLU A 68 12.72 9.11 -13.16
C GLU A 68 11.60 9.96 -13.75
N GLN A 69 10.77 9.33 -14.60
CA GLN A 69 9.58 9.96 -15.18
C GLN A 69 8.36 9.68 -14.30
N PHE A 70 7.60 10.74 -14.03
CA PHE A 70 6.33 10.64 -13.31
C PHE A 70 5.15 10.81 -14.27
N PHE A 71 4.03 10.19 -13.90
CA PHE A 71 2.79 10.15 -14.69
C PHE A 71 1.61 10.63 -13.84
N LEU A 72 0.58 11.19 -14.49
CA LEU A 72 -0.65 11.54 -13.79
C LEU A 72 -1.44 10.26 -13.47
N LYS A 73 -1.80 10.06 -12.20
CA LYS A 73 -2.67 8.97 -11.74
C LYS A 73 -3.95 9.53 -11.13
N HIS A 74 -5.07 8.88 -11.45
CA HIS A 74 -6.33 8.99 -10.73
C HIS A 74 -6.30 7.98 -9.56
N PRO A 75 -6.15 8.39 -8.29
CA PRO A 75 -5.96 7.45 -7.20
C PRO A 75 -7.26 6.76 -6.74
N ASP A 76 -8.43 7.32 -7.05
CA ASP A 76 -9.73 6.74 -6.68
C ASP A 76 -10.28 5.84 -7.81
N ASP A 77 -9.46 4.90 -8.30
CA ASP A 77 -9.73 4.09 -9.49
C ASP A 77 -10.67 2.88 -9.24
N LYS A 78 -11.66 3.05 -8.36
CA LYS A 78 -12.64 2.03 -7.93
C LYS A 78 -13.83 1.82 -8.89
N GLY A 79 -13.88 2.61 -9.96
CA GLY A 79 -14.76 2.42 -11.12
C GLY A 79 -16.01 3.30 -11.20
N ASP A 80 -16.50 3.84 -10.07
CA ASP A 80 -17.65 4.76 -10.02
C ASP A 80 -17.36 6.17 -10.57
N HIS A 81 -16.09 6.54 -10.66
CA HIS A 81 -15.57 7.74 -11.33
C HIS A 81 -15.65 7.71 -12.88
N ILE A 82 -16.12 6.61 -13.50
CA ILE A 82 -16.22 6.46 -14.95
C ILE A 82 -17.65 6.76 -15.42
N LEU A 83 -17.82 7.77 -16.26
CA LEU A 83 -19.09 8.10 -16.90
C LEU A 83 -19.23 7.34 -18.22
N VAL A 84 -20.40 6.73 -18.43
CA VAL A 84 -20.74 6.02 -19.66
C VAL A 84 -22.03 6.56 -20.28
N ASN A 85 -22.16 6.44 -21.60
CA ASN A 85 -23.42 6.69 -22.32
C ASN A 85 -24.33 5.45 -22.33
N ASP A 86 -25.48 5.52 -23.02
CA ASP A 86 -26.44 4.42 -23.13
C ASP A 86 -25.88 3.16 -23.83
N ASP A 87 -24.80 3.32 -24.62
CA ASP A 87 -24.10 2.25 -25.32
C ASP A 87 -22.89 1.69 -24.54
N PHE A 88 -22.67 2.16 -23.30
CA PHE A 88 -21.53 1.84 -22.44
C PHE A 88 -20.16 2.35 -22.94
N ASP A 89 -20.12 3.31 -23.86
CA ASP A 89 -18.88 4.01 -24.19
C ASP A 89 -18.47 4.92 -23.04
N ILE A 90 -17.17 4.92 -22.72
CA ILE A 90 -16.60 5.85 -21.75
C ILE A 90 -16.65 7.27 -22.32
N VAL A 91 -17.44 8.15 -21.70
CA VAL A 91 -17.62 9.56 -22.12
C VAL A 91 -16.93 10.55 -21.19
N GLY A 92 -16.49 10.10 -20.01
CA GLY A 92 -15.79 10.97 -19.07
C GLY A 92 -15.18 10.21 -17.89
N ILE A 93 -14.16 10.84 -17.29
CA ILE A 93 -13.55 10.44 -16.03
C ILE A 93 -13.65 11.65 -15.10
N ILE A 94 -14.31 11.49 -13.95
CA ILE A 94 -14.57 12.56 -12.97
C ILE A 94 -13.76 12.34 -11.68
N ASP A 95 -14.00 13.15 -10.64
CA ASP A 95 -13.41 13.02 -9.29
C ASP A 95 -11.87 13.14 -9.20
N TRP A 96 -11.29 14.01 -10.04
CA TRP A 96 -9.85 14.31 -10.09
C TRP A 96 -9.29 15.11 -8.90
N GLU A 97 -10.05 15.34 -7.82
CA GLU A 97 -9.61 16.18 -6.67
C GLU A 97 -8.37 15.64 -5.93
N TRP A 98 -8.08 14.35 -6.06
CA TRP A 98 -6.89 13.70 -5.48
C TRP A 98 -5.80 13.39 -6.51
N CYS A 99 -5.91 13.91 -7.74
CA CYS A 99 -4.97 13.56 -8.79
C CYS A 99 -3.53 13.86 -8.36
N GLN A 100 -2.63 12.92 -8.67
CA GLN A 100 -1.24 13.00 -8.24
C GLN A 100 -0.29 12.53 -9.34
N THR A 101 0.95 13.00 -9.25
CA THR A 101 2.06 12.42 -10.01
C THR A 101 2.52 11.14 -9.32
N ALA A 102 2.67 10.06 -10.07
CA ALA A 102 3.00 8.72 -9.61
C ALA A 102 4.15 8.13 -10.42
N SER A 103 4.83 7.12 -9.87
CA SER A 103 5.80 6.33 -10.65
C SER A 103 5.09 5.62 -11.81
N LYS A 104 5.84 5.13 -12.80
CA LYS A 104 5.27 4.38 -13.92
C LYS A 104 4.49 3.16 -13.44
N GLU A 105 5.05 2.42 -12.49
CA GLU A 105 4.49 1.19 -11.93
C GLU A 105 3.21 1.50 -11.18
N GLU A 106 3.18 2.55 -10.35
CA GLU A 106 1.96 2.96 -9.64
C GLU A 106 0.86 3.43 -10.62
N ALA A 107 1.24 4.22 -11.64
CA ALA A 107 0.31 4.79 -12.61
C ALA A 107 -0.32 3.74 -13.54
N PHE A 108 0.43 2.72 -13.93
CA PHE A 108 0.00 1.74 -14.94
C PHE A 108 -0.19 0.32 -14.41
N SER A 109 -0.09 0.10 -13.10
CA SER A 109 -0.67 -1.09 -12.48
C SER A 109 -2.19 -1.14 -12.69
N SER A 110 -2.78 -2.31 -12.59
CA SER A 110 -4.25 -2.46 -12.71
C SER A 110 -4.99 -1.59 -11.68
N PRO A 111 -6.10 -0.94 -12.08
CA PRO A 111 -6.91 -0.13 -11.17
C PRO A 111 -7.67 -1.00 -10.16
N CYS A 112 -8.04 -0.43 -9.01
CA CYS A 112 -8.70 -1.14 -7.92
C CYS A 112 -9.99 -1.87 -8.36
N MET A 113 -10.72 -1.30 -9.33
CA MET A 113 -11.94 -1.91 -9.88
C MET A 113 -11.71 -3.28 -10.54
N MET A 114 -10.47 -3.62 -10.92
CA MET A 114 -10.12 -4.92 -11.53
C MET A 114 -9.57 -5.93 -10.52
N TRP A 115 -9.37 -5.54 -9.27
CA TRP A 115 -8.78 -6.43 -8.26
C TRP A 115 -9.81 -7.44 -7.74
N PRO A 116 -9.36 -8.63 -7.32
CA PRO A 116 -10.24 -9.59 -6.67
C PRO A 116 -10.45 -9.14 -5.21
N VAL A 117 -11.36 -8.19 -4.96
CA VAL A 117 -11.48 -7.48 -3.66
C VAL A 117 -11.44 -8.43 -2.46
N GLY A 118 -12.31 -9.45 -2.40
CA GLY A 118 -12.32 -10.43 -1.31
C GLY A 118 -10.97 -11.15 -1.15
N PRO A 119 -10.51 -11.92 -2.16
CA PRO A 119 -9.21 -12.59 -2.12
C PRO A 119 -8.02 -11.66 -1.85
N PHE A 120 -8.05 -10.42 -2.33
CA PHE A 120 -7.02 -9.43 -2.06
C PHE A 120 -6.98 -9.07 -0.57
N HIS A 121 -8.13 -8.85 0.08
CA HIS A 121 -8.22 -8.60 1.52
C HIS A 121 -7.85 -9.84 2.34
N ASP A 122 -8.08 -11.04 1.79
CA ASP A 122 -7.64 -12.32 2.35
C ASP A 122 -6.14 -12.62 2.11
N GLY A 123 -5.40 -11.73 1.43
CA GLY A 123 -3.94 -11.82 1.25
C GLY A 123 -3.46 -12.53 -0.02
N SER A 124 -4.34 -12.75 -1.00
CA SER A 124 -3.98 -13.29 -2.31
C SER A 124 -3.40 -12.21 -3.22
N ASN A 125 -2.32 -12.52 -3.94
CA ASN A 125 -1.73 -11.65 -4.96
C ASN A 125 -2.06 -12.10 -6.39
N GLU A 126 -2.98 -13.06 -6.56
CA GLU A 126 -3.38 -13.49 -7.90
C GLU A 126 -3.96 -12.32 -8.71
N LEU A 127 -3.69 -12.35 -10.01
CA LEU A 127 -4.30 -11.45 -10.97
C LEU A 127 -5.62 -12.04 -11.45
N THR A 128 -6.62 -11.19 -11.66
CA THR A 128 -7.90 -11.56 -12.28
C THR A 128 -7.78 -11.69 -13.79
N GLU A 129 -8.80 -12.28 -14.43
CA GLU A 129 -8.88 -12.33 -15.89
C GLU A 129 -8.96 -10.92 -16.50
N GLU A 130 -9.58 -9.97 -15.80
CA GLU A 130 -9.68 -8.57 -16.19
C GLU A 130 -8.30 -7.88 -16.17
N GLU A 131 -7.47 -8.15 -15.15
CA GLU A 131 -6.11 -7.65 -15.08
C GLU A 131 -5.24 -8.26 -16.19
N LEU A 132 -5.37 -9.56 -16.42
CA LEU A 132 -4.68 -10.24 -17.53
C LEU A 132 -5.16 -9.71 -18.90
N LEU A 133 -6.44 -9.39 -19.05
CA LEU A 133 -6.99 -8.77 -20.25
C LEU A 133 -6.40 -7.38 -20.47
N LEU A 134 -6.31 -6.54 -19.44
CA LEU A 134 -5.70 -5.21 -19.53
C LEU A 134 -4.24 -5.31 -20.00
N ALA A 135 -3.46 -6.25 -19.45
CA ALA A 135 -2.10 -6.49 -19.89
C ALA A 135 -2.04 -6.91 -21.38
N ARG A 136 -2.93 -7.80 -21.84
CA ARG A 136 -3.03 -8.20 -23.26
C ARG A 136 -3.36 -7.01 -24.17
N VAL A 137 -4.32 -6.18 -23.78
CA VAL A 137 -4.73 -4.97 -24.51
C VAL A 137 -3.56 -3.99 -24.69
N PHE A 138 -2.69 -3.85 -23.70
CA PHE A 138 -1.45 -3.06 -23.83
C PHE A 138 -0.46 -3.70 -24.82
N ARG A 139 -0.27 -5.02 -24.78
CA ARG A 139 0.61 -5.73 -25.73
C ARG A 139 0.15 -5.60 -27.17
N GLU A 140 -1.15 -5.74 -27.41
CA GLU A 140 -1.77 -5.55 -28.74
C GLU A 140 -1.56 -4.13 -29.29
N ARG A 141 -1.32 -3.16 -28.41
CA ARG A 141 -0.98 -1.77 -28.74
C ARG A 141 0.53 -1.50 -28.74
N ASN A 142 1.36 -2.54 -28.74
CA ASN A 142 2.83 -2.46 -28.68
C ASN A 142 3.37 -1.75 -27.42
N ARG A 143 2.66 -1.89 -26.29
CA ARG A 143 3.05 -1.33 -24.98
C ARG A 143 3.37 -2.43 -23.97
N GLU A 144 4.35 -3.28 -24.30
CA GLU A 144 4.84 -4.33 -23.39
C GLU A 144 5.30 -3.75 -22.05
N ASP A 145 5.84 -2.53 -22.08
CA ASP A 145 6.27 -1.80 -20.88
C ASP A 145 5.10 -1.54 -19.91
N LEU A 146 3.90 -1.23 -20.41
CA LEU A 146 2.70 -1.05 -19.58
C LEU A 146 2.08 -2.39 -19.18
N ALA A 147 2.10 -3.37 -20.08
CA ALA A 147 1.66 -4.72 -19.76
C ALA A 147 2.46 -5.30 -18.58
N SER A 148 3.77 -5.04 -18.55
CA SER A 148 4.66 -5.41 -17.44
C SER A 148 4.25 -4.74 -16.12
N CYS A 149 3.89 -3.45 -16.14
CA CYS A 149 3.38 -2.75 -14.96
C CYS A 149 2.11 -3.42 -14.40
N VAL A 150 1.19 -3.86 -15.26
CA VAL A 150 -0.02 -4.60 -14.82
C VAL A 150 0.35 -5.95 -14.21
N LEU A 151 1.18 -6.74 -14.89
CA LEU A 151 1.52 -8.11 -14.47
C LEU A 151 2.37 -8.17 -13.20
N HIS A 152 3.16 -7.13 -12.94
CA HIS A 152 4.08 -7.07 -11.79
C HIS A 152 3.67 -6.00 -10.76
N GLY A 153 2.50 -5.38 -10.95
CA GLY A 153 2.02 -4.25 -10.16
C GLY A 153 1.66 -4.58 -8.72
N ARG A 154 1.48 -5.86 -8.37
CA ARG A 154 1.06 -6.27 -7.02
C ARG A 154 1.96 -5.76 -5.92
N LYS A 155 3.27 -5.64 -6.14
CA LYS A 155 4.18 -5.10 -5.12
C LYS A 155 3.87 -3.64 -4.80
N VAL A 156 3.74 -2.78 -5.81
CA VAL A 156 3.45 -1.36 -5.61
C VAL A 156 2.03 -1.14 -5.07
N GLN A 157 1.06 -1.92 -5.59
CA GLN A 157 -0.32 -1.90 -5.10
C GLN A 157 -0.40 -2.27 -3.61
N ARG A 158 0.21 -3.40 -3.21
CA ARG A 158 0.25 -3.83 -1.80
C ARG A 158 0.99 -2.85 -0.91
N PHE A 159 2.09 -2.28 -1.40
CA PHE A 159 2.88 -1.32 -0.64
C PHE A 159 2.09 -0.06 -0.31
N LEU A 160 1.38 0.48 -1.29
CA LEU A 160 0.61 1.73 -1.18
C LEU A 160 -0.80 1.53 -0.60
N PHE A 161 -1.33 0.31 -0.63
CA PHE A 161 -2.64 0.02 -0.05
C PHE A 161 -2.60 0.01 1.48
N ALA A 162 -3.73 0.39 2.10
CA ALA A 162 -3.91 0.43 3.57
C ALA A 162 -2.80 1.21 4.31
N LEU A 163 -2.41 2.36 3.76
CA LEU A 163 -1.52 3.32 4.43
C LEU A 163 -2.27 4.31 5.32
N GLY A 164 -3.55 4.59 5.04
CA GLY A 164 -4.33 5.64 5.69
C GLY A 164 -5.07 5.21 6.98
N PRO A 165 -5.83 6.14 7.60
CA PRO A 165 -6.49 5.94 8.89
C PRO A 165 -7.50 4.79 8.90
N GLY A 166 -8.04 4.40 7.74
CA GLY A 166 -8.96 3.26 7.59
C GLY A 166 -8.40 1.94 8.14
N VAL A 167 -7.07 1.76 8.13
CA VAL A 167 -6.41 0.54 8.64
C VAL A 167 -6.73 0.27 10.11
N ALA A 168 -7.00 1.32 10.90
CA ALA A 168 -7.32 1.22 12.31
C ALA A 168 -8.67 0.55 12.58
N TRP A 169 -9.55 0.50 11.60
CA TRP A 169 -10.93 0.01 11.72
C TRP A 169 -11.14 -1.38 11.14
N LEU A 170 -10.08 -1.99 10.62
CA LEU A 170 -10.13 -3.34 10.08
C LEU A 170 -10.28 -4.37 11.19
N ASP A 171 -11.05 -5.42 10.94
CA ASP A 171 -11.01 -6.58 11.80
C ASP A 171 -9.65 -7.30 11.69
N LYS A 172 -9.38 -8.16 12.68
CA LYS A 172 -8.09 -8.85 12.80
C LYS A 172 -7.77 -9.73 11.60
N LYS A 173 -8.76 -10.40 11.03
CA LYS A 173 -8.57 -11.30 9.88
C LYS A 173 -8.20 -10.47 8.66
N THR A 174 -8.94 -9.41 8.36
CA THR A 174 -8.63 -8.54 7.22
C THR A 174 -7.28 -7.83 7.38
N PHE A 175 -6.95 -7.35 8.59
CA PHE A 175 -5.63 -6.77 8.85
C PHE A 175 -4.51 -7.77 8.58
N ALA A 176 -4.63 -9.00 9.11
CA ALA A 176 -3.67 -10.06 8.90
C ALA A 176 -3.55 -10.45 7.42
N GLY A 177 -4.67 -10.58 6.71
CA GLY A 177 -4.70 -10.88 5.28
C GLY A 177 -3.99 -9.82 4.44
N LEU A 178 -4.28 -8.53 4.67
CA LEU A 178 -3.60 -7.44 3.97
C LEU A 178 -2.09 -7.42 4.23
N PHE A 179 -1.66 -7.63 5.48
CA PHE A 179 -0.24 -7.70 5.79
C PHE A 179 0.43 -8.92 5.12
N VAL A 180 -0.17 -10.10 5.24
CA VAL A 180 0.39 -11.33 4.67
C VAL A 180 0.48 -11.23 3.14
N GLY A 181 -0.53 -10.64 2.49
CA GLY A 181 -0.48 -10.35 1.05
C GLY A 181 0.65 -9.39 0.69
N LEU A 182 0.84 -8.31 1.46
CA LEU A 182 1.99 -7.41 1.30
C LEU A 182 3.31 -8.17 1.43
N LYS A 183 3.50 -8.94 2.50
CA LYS A 183 4.73 -9.71 2.72
C LYS A 183 5.01 -10.69 1.58
N ARG A 184 4.01 -11.47 1.17
CA ARG A 184 4.12 -12.47 0.10
C ARG A 184 4.51 -11.85 -1.25
N ALA A 185 4.02 -10.65 -1.56
CA ALA A 185 4.38 -9.92 -2.77
C ALA A 185 5.89 -9.63 -2.87
N PHE A 186 6.56 -9.43 -1.73
CA PHE A 186 8.00 -9.15 -1.65
C PHE A 186 8.88 -10.39 -1.41
N ASP A 187 8.29 -11.47 -0.92
CA ASP A 187 8.97 -12.76 -0.74
C ASP A 187 8.97 -13.61 -2.02
N GLY A 188 8.19 -13.23 -3.04
CA GLY A 188 8.01 -14.01 -4.27
C GLY A 188 7.12 -15.25 -4.07
N ASN A 189 6.33 -15.26 -2.99
CA ASN A 189 5.46 -16.37 -2.61
C ASN A 189 3.99 -15.98 -2.85
N ASP A 190 3.66 -15.65 -4.10
CA ASP A 190 2.29 -15.30 -4.48
C ASP A 190 1.45 -16.58 -4.57
N ILE A 191 0.68 -16.83 -3.51
CA ILE A 191 -0.14 -18.02 -3.36
C ILE A 191 -1.60 -17.62 -3.28
N LYS A 192 -2.46 -18.36 -3.99
CA LYS A 192 -3.91 -18.29 -3.78
C LYS A 192 -4.25 -18.64 -2.34
N THR A 193 -5.04 -17.80 -1.70
CA THR A 193 -5.52 -18.07 -0.35
C THR A 193 -6.97 -17.66 -0.24
N ASP A 194 -7.74 -18.42 0.53
CA ASP A 194 -9.10 -18.12 0.98
C ASP A 194 -9.09 -17.39 2.34
N GLY A 195 -7.92 -16.88 2.74
CA GLY A 195 -7.70 -16.20 4.02
C GLY A 195 -7.55 -17.16 5.20
N THR A 196 -7.53 -18.47 4.98
CA THR A 196 -7.25 -19.43 6.07
C THR A 196 -5.78 -19.37 6.48
N GLY A 197 -5.54 -19.39 7.80
CA GLY A 197 -4.18 -19.39 8.36
C GLY A 197 -3.43 -18.05 8.31
N VAL A 198 -3.98 -17.00 7.71
CA VAL A 198 -3.32 -15.68 7.65
C VAL A 198 -3.11 -15.06 9.03
N GLU A 199 -4.04 -15.30 9.96
CA GLU A 199 -3.91 -14.85 11.35
C GLU A 199 -2.75 -15.54 12.09
N ASP A 200 -2.55 -16.84 11.83
CA ASP A 200 -1.43 -17.60 12.41
C ASP A 200 -0.09 -17.17 11.81
N GLU A 201 -0.03 -16.95 10.48
CA GLU A 201 1.16 -16.41 9.82
C GLU A 201 1.49 -15.00 10.35
N TRP A 202 0.48 -14.13 10.46
CA TRP A 202 0.63 -12.81 11.07
C TRP A 202 1.17 -12.91 12.49
N LYS A 203 0.57 -13.74 13.35
CA LYS A 203 0.96 -13.89 14.76
C LYS A 203 2.40 -14.39 14.90
N SER A 204 2.79 -15.37 14.08
CA SER A 204 4.15 -15.90 14.04
C SER A 204 5.15 -14.83 13.61
N TRP A 205 4.85 -14.11 12.52
CA TRP A 205 5.69 -13.04 12.00
C TRP A 205 5.81 -11.89 13.01
N LYS A 206 4.69 -11.42 13.57
CA LYS A 206 4.64 -10.33 14.57
C LYS A 206 5.53 -10.64 15.78
N THR A 207 5.48 -11.88 16.28
CA THR A 207 6.30 -12.29 17.44
C THR A 207 7.78 -12.14 17.13
N LYS A 208 8.21 -12.58 15.94
CA LYS A 208 9.60 -12.43 15.50
C LYS A 208 9.98 -10.97 15.28
N ALA A 209 9.16 -10.22 14.55
CA ALA A 209 9.42 -8.81 14.23
C ALA A 209 9.53 -7.94 15.49
N LEU A 210 8.71 -8.20 16.51
CA LEU A 210 8.81 -7.53 17.80
C LEU A 210 10.10 -7.86 18.54
N GLU A 211 10.54 -9.13 18.51
CA GLU A 211 11.82 -9.50 19.11
C GLU A 211 12.99 -8.77 18.43
N ASP A 212 12.94 -8.68 17.10
CA ASP A 212 13.98 -8.03 16.30
C ASP A 212 14.00 -6.50 16.50
N TRP A 213 12.84 -5.84 16.69
CA TRP A 213 12.73 -4.38 16.68
C TRP A 213 12.34 -3.71 17.99
N LYS A 214 12.03 -4.44 19.07
CA LYS A 214 11.69 -3.86 20.39
C LYS A 214 12.75 -2.90 20.95
N HIS A 215 13.97 -2.98 20.45
CA HIS A 215 15.09 -2.15 20.85
C HIS A 215 15.17 -0.80 20.10
N GLU A 216 14.44 -0.63 19.00
CA GLU A 216 14.35 0.65 18.30
C GLU A 216 13.49 1.63 19.10
N ASP A 217 13.88 2.91 19.13
CA ASP A 217 13.20 3.93 19.95
C ASP A 217 11.73 4.14 19.57
N LEU A 218 11.40 3.90 18.29
CA LEU A 218 10.03 3.88 17.78
C LEU A 218 9.16 2.89 18.57
N PHE A 219 9.64 1.66 18.77
CA PHE A 219 8.89 0.60 19.44
C PHE A 219 8.97 0.70 20.96
N LYS A 220 10.10 1.14 21.53
CA LYS A 220 10.19 1.43 22.97
C LYS A 220 9.09 2.40 23.41
N SER A 221 8.98 3.52 22.69
CA SER A 221 8.00 4.57 22.99
C SER A 221 6.56 4.07 22.87
N ALA A 222 6.26 3.27 21.83
CA ALA A 222 4.94 2.68 21.64
C ALA A 222 4.57 1.67 22.73
N ILE A 223 5.51 0.80 23.12
CA ILE A 223 5.31 -0.21 24.17
C ILE A 223 5.09 0.47 25.53
N GLU A 224 5.93 1.45 25.89
CA GLU A 224 5.77 2.22 27.13
C GLU A 224 4.44 2.96 27.19
N ALA A 225 3.98 3.53 26.06
CA ALA A 225 2.72 4.24 25.98
C ALA A 225 1.49 3.32 26.11
N ASN A 226 1.61 2.05 25.72
CA ASN A 226 0.57 1.03 25.87
C ASN A 226 0.59 0.34 27.25
N GLY A 227 1.71 0.37 27.97
CA GLY A 227 1.83 -0.18 29.33
C GLY A 227 1.30 0.73 30.43
N ARG A 228 0.97 2.00 30.13
CA ARG A 228 0.40 2.94 31.11
C ARG A 228 -1.11 2.68 31.25
N PRO A 229 -1.62 2.36 32.45
CA PRO A 229 -3.07 2.31 32.67
C PRO A 229 -3.67 3.68 32.34
N ALA A 230 -4.81 3.69 31.65
CA ALA A 230 -5.56 4.92 31.41
C ALA A 230 -5.80 5.60 32.76
N ALA A 231 -5.37 6.86 32.88
CA ALA A 231 -5.63 7.64 34.07
C ALA A 231 -7.14 7.59 34.34
N THR A 232 -7.52 7.02 35.47
CA THR A 232 -8.89 7.02 35.94
C THR A 232 -9.29 8.48 36.11
N HIS A 233 -10.14 8.98 35.22
CA HIS A 233 -10.91 10.18 35.51
C HIS A 233 -11.89 9.80 36.63
N GLU A 234 -11.51 10.12 37.87
CA GLU A 234 -12.48 10.23 38.93
C GLU A 234 -13.32 11.50 38.70
N PRO A 235 -14.66 11.42 38.85
CA PRO A 235 -15.61 12.49 38.56
C PRO A 235 -15.48 13.71 39.49
#